data_AF-A0A924PS55-F1
#
_entry.id   AF-A0A924PS55-F1
#
_cell.length_a   1.000
_cell.length_b   1.000
_cell.length_c   1.000
_cell.angle_alpha   90.00
_cell.angle_beta   90.00
_cell.angle_gamma   90.00
#
_symmetry.space_group_name_H-M   'P 1'
#
loop_
_entity.id
_entity.type
_entity.pdbx_description
1 polymer ?
#
loop_
_entity_poly.entity_id
_entity_poly.type
_entity_poly.pdbx_seq_one_letter_code
_entity_poly.pdbx_strand_id
1 'polypeptide(L)'
;MPASKFATTALAAALAAVLGPACAQGIYTCTDAKGRRLTADRPIIDCIDREQLELSSGGLPRRKIGPSLTSAERAAEEERARRIDEDRLRVNEDKKRDKALVTRYPDRGVHDKEREAALALVDNVTAAAQRRTVEL
;
A
#
# COMPACT_ATOMS: atom_id res chain seq x y z
N MET A 1 -53.09 -23.92 34.73
CA MET A 1 -52.11 -25.03 34.63
C MET A 1 -51.38 -24.89 33.30
N PRO A 2 -50.04 -24.94 33.20
CA PRO A 2 -48.93 -24.60 34.11
C PRO A 2 -48.21 -23.29 33.64
N ALA A 3 -47.75 -22.37 34.50
CA ALA A 3 -46.62 -22.41 35.43
C ALA A 3 -45.24 -22.46 34.75
N SER A 4 -44.44 -21.39 34.90
CA SER A 4 -42.99 -21.41 35.22
C SER A 4 -42.46 -19.97 35.25
N LYS A 5 -42.57 -19.24 36.37
CA LYS A 5 -41.60 -19.12 37.49
C LYS A 5 -40.22 -18.59 37.05
N PHE A 6 -40.10 -17.27 37.02
CA PHE A 6 -38.82 -16.58 37.18
C PHE A 6 -38.32 -16.84 38.61
N ALA A 7 -37.18 -17.50 38.73
CA ALA A 7 -36.48 -17.68 40.00
C ALA A 7 -35.01 -17.31 39.80
N THR A 8 -34.63 -16.19 40.40
CA THR A 8 -33.27 -15.76 40.71
C THR A 8 -32.56 -16.78 41.61
N THR A 9 -31.32 -17.16 41.32
CA THR A 9 -30.25 -17.46 42.30
C THR A 9 -28.89 -17.48 41.56
N ALA A 10 -28.00 -16.57 41.94
CA ALA A 10 -26.71 -16.84 42.60
C ALA A 10 -25.66 -17.45 41.66
N LEU A 11 -24.71 -16.65 41.15
CA LEU A 11 -23.41 -16.43 41.79
C LEU A 11 -22.63 -17.74 41.99
N ALA A 12 -21.63 -17.96 41.12
CA ALA A 12 -20.35 -18.66 41.35
C ALA A 12 -19.97 -19.59 40.18
N ALA A 13 -19.19 -19.06 39.24
CA ALA A 13 -18.15 -19.82 38.53
C ALA A 13 -17.28 -18.86 37.70
N ALA A 14 -16.73 -17.83 38.36
CA ALA A 14 -15.61 -17.08 37.85
C ALA A 14 -14.33 -17.89 38.13
N LEU A 15 -13.96 -18.85 37.27
CA LEU A 15 -12.57 -19.36 37.18
C LEU A 15 -12.33 -20.29 35.98
N ALA A 16 -12.28 -19.76 34.76
CA ALA A 16 -11.68 -20.49 33.63
C ALA A 16 -11.26 -19.54 32.50
N ALA A 17 -10.45 -18.52 32.82
CA ALA A 17 -9.93 -17.61 31.80
C ALA A 17 -8.49 -17.16 32.11
N VAL A 18 -7.57 -18.10 32.37
CA VAL A 18 -6.13 -17.81 32.30
C VAL A 18 -5.37 -19.07 31.83
N LEU A 19 -5.58 -19.45 30.58
CA LEU A 19 -4.52 -20.13 29.82
C LEU A 19 -4.16 -19.17 28.70
N GLY A 20 -3.30 -18.20 29.03
CA GLY A 20 -2.63 -17.41 27.99
C GLY A 20 -1.84 -18.36 27.09
N PRO A 21 -1.71 -18.06 25.79
CA PRO A 21 -0.91 -18.89 24.90
C PRO A 21 0.49 -18.97 25.49
N ALA A 22 0.95 -20.19 25.82
CA ALA A 22 2.32 -20.44 26.16
C ALA A 22 3.16 -19.86 25.03
N CYS A 23 3.90 -18.77 25.30
CA CYS A 23 4.83 -18.21 24.35
C CYS A 23 5.73 -19.36 23.91
N ALA A 24 5.60 -19.82 22.67
CA ALA A 24 6.55 -20.74 22.10
C ALA A 24 7.90 -20.01 22.10
N GLN A 25 8.73 -20.31 23.10
CA GLN A 25 10.07 -19.74 23.23
C GLN A 25 10.88 -20.29 22.05
N GLY A 26 11.01 -19.49 21.00
CA GLY A 26 11.86 -19.81 19.85
C GLY A 26 13.31 -19.56 20.24
N ILE A 27 14.18 -20.55 20.04
CA ILE A 27 15.62 -20.38 20.29
C ILE A 27 16.24 -19.81 19.03
N TYR A 28 16.84 -18.63 19.12
CA TYR A 28 17.55 -17.98 18.02
C TYR A 28 18.98 -18.47 17.96
N THR A 29 19.44 -18.84 16.77
CA THR A 29 20.81 -19.29 16.54
C THR A 29 21.43 -18.56 15.35
N CYS A 30 22.68 -18.13 15.49
CA CYS A 30 23.44 -17.48 14.43
C CYS A 30 24.94 -17.75 14.57
N THR A 31 25.71 -17.41 13.54
CA THR A 31 27.17 -17.47 13.54
C THR A 31 27.75 -16.06 13.46
N ASP A 32 28.54 -15.69 14.47
CA ASP A 32 29.25 -14.41 14.58
C ASP A 32 30.38 -14.32 13.52
N ALA A 33 30.90 -13.12 13.25
CA ALA A 33 32.02 -12.86 12.34
C ALA A 33 33.28 -13.67 12.68
N LYS A 34 33.43 -14.05 13.94
CA LYS A 34 34.53 -14.88 14.47
C LYS A 34 34.30 -16.38 14.31
N GLY A 35 33.21 -16.80 13.63
CA GLY A 35 32.86 -18.20 13.41
C GLY A 35 32.27 -18.91 14.64
N ARG A 36 31.92 -18.16 15.70
CA ARG A 36 31.31 -18.74 16.92
C ARG A 36 29.80 -18.82 16.76
N ARG A 37 29.22 -19.94 17.20
CA ARG A 37 27.77 -20.14 17.19
C ARG A 37 27.15 -19.53 18.46
N LEU A 38 26.29 -18.55 18.27
CA LEU A 38 25.53 -17.89 19.33
C LEU A 38 24.12 -18.47 19.39
N THR A 39 23.63 -18.70 20.60
CA THR A 39 22.29 -19.22 20.87
C THR A 39 21.65 -18.40 21.96
N ALA A 40 20.44 -17.91 21.74
CA ALA A 40 19.71 -17.13 22.74
C ALA A 40 18.20 -17.32 22.60
N ASP A 41 17.47 -17.19 23.70
CA ASP A 41 16.00 -17.23 23.70
C ASP A 41 15.36 -15.91 23.20
N ARG A 42 16.19 -14.96 22.77
CA ARG A 42 15.82 -13.65 22.22
C ARG A 42 16.63 -13.36 20.95
N PRO A 43 16.14 -12.49 20.04
CA PRO A 43 16.88 -12.08 18.85
C PRO A 43 18.29 -11.57 19.20
N ILE A 44 19.30 -12.03 18.44
CA ILE A 44 20.71 -11.79 18.74
C ILE A 44 21.15 -10.52 18.00
N ILE A 45 21.36 -9.44 18.75
CA ILE A 45 21.70 -8.12 18.19
C ILE A 45 23.02 -8.15 17.41
N ASP A 46 24.01 -8.90 17.90
CA ASP A 46 25.32 -9.05 17.24
C ASP A 46 25.25 -9.72 15.85
N CYS A 47 24.12 -10.37 15.53
CA CYS A 47 23.87 -11.04 14.26
C CYS A 47 22.76 -10.36 13.44
N ILE A 48 22.44 -9.10 13.69
CA ILE A 48 21.39 -8.38 12.94
C ILE A 48 21.77 -8.16 11.46
N ASP A 49 23.08 -8.17 11.18
CA ASP A 49 23.69 -8.04 9.86
C ASP A 49 23.75 -9.39 9.09
N ARG A 50 23.30 -10.50 9.70
CA ARG A 50 23.39 -11.86 9.18
C ARG A 50 22.07 -12.61 9.32
N GLU A 51 21.96 -13.76 8.66
CA GLU A 51 20.81 -14.65 8.82
C GLU A 51 20.82 -15.30 10.22
N GLN A 52 19.70 -15.19 10.93
CA GLN A 52 19.43 -15.90 12.18
C GLN A 52 18.37 -16.96 11.97
N LEU A 53 18.56 -18.14 12.56
CA LEU A 53 17.59 -19.23 12.52
C LEU A 53 16.82 -19.24 13.84
N GLU A 54 15.50 -19.08 13.76
CA GLU A 54 14.59 -19.33 14.87
C GLU A 54 14.25 -20.82 14.88
N LEU A 55 14.62 -21.51 15.96
CA LEU A 55 14.36 -22.93 16.19
C LEU A 55 13.11 -23.10 17.07
N SER A 56 12.33 -24.14 16.79
CA SER A 56 11.26 -24.60 17.68
C SER A 56 11.84 -25.16 18.98
N SER A 57 11.01 -25.35 20.00
CA SER A 57 11.37 -26.08 21.22
C SER A 57 11.93 -27.48 20.96
N GLY A 58 11.57 -28.09 19.82
CA GLY A 58 12.10 -29.38 19.35
C GLY A 58 13.38 -29.31 18.50
N GLY A 59 14.05 -28.15 18.42
CA GLY A 59 15.31 -27.97 17.68
C GLY A 59 15.17 -27.90 16.15
N LEU A 60 13.97 -28.07 15.61
CA LEU A 60 13.68 -27.92 14.18
C LEU A 60 13.63 -26.43 13.78
N PRO A 61 14.20 -26.04 12.63
CA PRO A 61 14.14 -24.66 12.14
C PRO A 61 12.69 -24.25 11.85
N ARG A 62 12.21 -23.20 12.50
CA ARG A 62 10.87 -22.62 12.33
C ARG A 62 10.88 -21.49 11.33
N ARG A 63 11.85 -20.58 11.43
CA ARG A 63 11.93 -19.38 10.59
C ARG A 63 13.37 -18.97 10.36
N LYS A 64 13.65 -18.51 9.15
CA LYS A 64 14.91 -17.86 8.78
C LYS A 64 14.68 -16.36 8.82
N ILE A 65 15.33 -15.67 9.75
CA ILE A 65 15.31 -14.21 9.87
C ILE A 65 16.51 -13.72 9.08
N GLY A 66 16.29 -13.27 7.85
CA GLY A 66 17.32 -12.60 7.07
C GLY A 66 17.73 -11.27 7.71
N PRO A 67 18.88 -10.69 7.29
CA PRO A 67 19.26 -9.35 7.71
C PRO A 67 18.09 -8.39 7.45
N SER A 68 17.59 -7.74 8.50
CA SER A 68 16.56 -6.73 8.34
C SER A 68 17.12 -5.62 7.47
N LEU A 69 16.40 -5.22 6.43
CA LEU A 69 16.79 -4.09 5.59
C LEU A 69 17.20 -2.93 6.49
N THR A 70 18.43 -2.46 6.30
CA THR A 70 18.94 -1.28 7.01
C THR A 70 18.00 -0.10 6.76
N SER A 71 18.01 0.90 7.64
CA SER A 71 17.15 2.09 7.45
C SER A 71 17.35 2.74 6.08
N ALA A 72 18.58 2.76 5.57
CA ALA A 72 18.91 3.27 4.24
C ALA A 72 18.36 2.39 3.11
N GLU A 73 18.42 1.06 3.23
CA GLU A 73 17.87 0.14 2.22
C GLU A 73 16.34 0.20 2.18
N ARG A 74 15.67 0.29 3.34
CA ARG A 74 14.22 0.51 3.40
C ARG A 74 13.82 1.82 2.73
N ALA A 75 14.53 2.91 3.03
CA ALA A 75 14.29 4.19 2.38
C ALA A 75 14.50 4.13 0.85
N ALA A 76 15.50 3.38 0.39
CA ALA A 76 15.73 3.18 -1.04
C ALA A 76 14.63 2.34 -1.71
N GLU A 77 14.09 1.32 -1.03
CA GLU A 77 12.97 0.53 -1.54
C GLU A 77 11.66 1.32 -1.55
N GLU A 78 11.38 2.09 -0.51
CA GLU A 78 10.25 3.02 -0.43
C GLU A 78 10.31 4.07 -1.55
N GLU A 79 11.49 4.65 -1.81
CA GLU A 79 11.71 5.58 -2.91
C GLU A 79 11.46 4.92 -4.27
N ARG A 80 11.94 3.69 -4.48
CA ARG A 80 11.68 2.93 -5.71
C ARG A 80 10.20 2.64 -5.88
N ALA A 81 9.52 2.20 -4.83
CA ALA A 81 8.09 1.94 -4.85
C ALA A 81 7.30 3.22 -5.18
N ARG A 82 7.67 4.36 -4.57
CA ARG A 82 7.04 5.65 -4.85
C ARG A 82 7.17 6.04 -6.32
N ARG A 83 8.36 5.90 -6.91
CA ARG A 83 8.59 6.17 -8.35
C ARG A 83 7.76 5.27 -9.25
N ILE A 84 7.68 3.98 -8.95
CA ILE A 84 6.87 3.04 -9.73
C ILE A 84 5.39 3.42 -9.67
N ASP A 85 4.89 3.81 -8.51
CA ASP A 85 3.51 4.26 -8.35
C ASP A 85 3.24 5.59 -9.06
N GLU A 86 4.15 6.57 -8.96
CA GLU A 86 4.07 7.84 -9.70
C GLU A 86 4.02 7.59 -11.22
N ASP A 87 4.87 6.72 -11.75
CA ASP A 87 4.88 6.33 -13.17
C ASP A 87 3.58 5.63 -13.58
N ARG A 88 3.08 4.72 -12.75
CA ARG A 88 1.82 4.01 -12.99
C ARG A 88 0.65 4.99 -12.99
N LEU A 89 0.64 5.97 -12.08
CA LEU A 89 -0.38 7.01 -12.04
C LEU A 89 -0.33 7.89 -13.29
N ARG A 90 0.86 8.30 -13.72
CA ARG A 90 1.07 9.06 -14.97
C ARG A 90 0.51 8.33 -16.18
N VAL A 91 0.90 7.07 -16.38
CA VAL A 91 0.41 6.25 -17.52
C VAL A 91 -1.11 6.07 -17.48
N ASN A 92 -1.69 5.93 -16.29
CA ASN A 92 -3.14 5.81 -16.15
C ASN A 92 -3.87 7.13 -16.42
N GLU A 93 -3.26 8.27 -16.11
CA GLU A 93 -3.76 9.61 -16.43
C GLU A 93 -3.80 9.81 -17.95
N ASP A 94 -2.69 9.53 -18.64
CA ASP A 94 -2.60 9.62 -20.10
C ASP A 94 -3.68 8.74 -20.78
N LYS A 95 -3.81 7.48 -20.34
CA LYS A 95 -4.86 6.57 -20.84
C LYS A 95 -6.27 7.10 -20.61
N LYS A 96 -6.52 7.73 -19.46
CA LYS A 96 -7.82 8.34 -19.16
C LYS A 96 -8.09 9.54 -20.08
N ARG A 97 -7.09 10.39 -20.32
CA ARG A 97 -7.19 11.52 -21.24
C ARG A 97 -7.46 11.07 -22.67
N ASP A 98 -6.72 10.08 -23.15
CA ASP A 98 -6.90 9.52 -24.50
C ASP A 98 -8.29 8.91 -24.65
N LYS A 99 -8.73 8.12 -23.67
CA LYS A 99 -10.08 7.55 -23.67
C LYS A 99 -11.15 8.63 -23.65
N ALA A 100 -10.98 9.69 -22.87
CA ALA A 100 -11.91 10.81 -22.83
C ALA A 100 -11.96 11.54 -24.19
N LEU A 101 -10.82 11.73 -24.84
CA LEU A 101 -10.73 12.34 -26.17
C LEU A 101 -11.49 11.52 -27.21
N VAL A 102 -11.23 10.21 -27.28
CA VAL A 102 -11.91 9.30 -28.22
C VAL A 102 -13.40 9.19 -27.92
N THR A 103 -13.80 9.21 -26.65
CA THR A 103 -15.23 9.17 -26.27
C THR A 103 -15.95 10.44 -26.71
N ARG A 104 -15.30 11.61 -26.58
CA ARG A 104 -15.88 12.90 -26.97
C ARG A 104 -15.88 13.09 -28.49
N TYR A 105 -14.85 12.61 -29.17
CA TYR A 105 -14.63 12.78 -30.61
C TYR A 105 -14.40 11.41 -31.28
N PRO A 106 -15.47 10.63 -31.49
CA PRO A 106 -15.36 9.27 -32.01
C PRO A 106 -14.93 9.20 -33.48
N ASP A 107 -15.20 10.26 -34.25
CA ASP A 107 -14.80 10.39 -35.65
C ASP A 107 -14.38 11.81 -35.99
N ARG A 108 -13.73 11.95 -37.15
CA ARG A 108 -13.18 13.22 -37.63
C ARG A 108 -14.26 14.28 -37.89
N GLY A 109 -15.45 13.87 -38.36
CA GLY A 109 -16.53 14.79 -38.66
C GLY A 109 -17.11 15.45 -37.41
N VAL A 110 -17.26 14.70 -36.31
CA VAL A 110 -17.68 15.26 -35.01
C VAL A 110 -16.64 16.23 -34.47
N HIS A 111 -15.35 15.87 -34.54
CA HIS A 111 -14.26 16.74 -34.13
C HIS A 111 -14.23 18.05 -34.93
N ASP A 112 -14.33 17.96 -36.26
CA ASP A 112 -14.22 19.13 -37.13
C ASP A 112 -15.41 20.09 -36.96
N LYS A 113 -16.63 19.59 -36.76
CA LYS A 113 -17.81 20.42 -36.46
C LYS A 113 -17.63 21.22 -35.17
N GLU A 114 -17.17 20.56 -34.09
CA GLU A 114 -16.91 21.22 -32.81
C GLU A 114 -15.78 22.25 -32.94
N ARG A 115 -14.75 21.92 -33.71
CA ARG A 115 -13.63 22.84 -34.01
C ARG A 115 -14.09 24.06 -34.78
N GLU A 116 -14.90 23.89 -35.82
CA GLU A 116 -15.49 24.98 -36.60
C GLU A 116 -16.36 25.89 -35.71
N ALA A 117 -17.21 25.30 -34.87
CA ALA A 117 -18.03 26.07 -33.93
C ALA A 117 -17.18 26.89 -32.94
N ALA A 118 -16.10 26.30 -32.41
CA ALA A 118 -15.18 27.00 -31.51
C ALA A 118 -14.42 28.13 -32.22
N LEU A 119 -13.98 27.92 -33.46
CA LEU A 119 -13.30 28.94 -34.26
C LEU A 119 -14.23 30.09 -34.64
N ALA A 120 -15.50 29.80 -34.98
CA ALA A 120 -16.48 30.82 -35.32
C ALA A 120 -16.66 31.86 -34.19
N LEU A 121 -16.57 31.44 -32.92
CA LEU A 121 -16.60 32.37 -31.79
C LEU A 121 -15.40 33.34 -31.81
N VAL A 122 -14.21 32.83 -32.06
CA VAL A 122 -12.97 33.64 -32.15
C VAL A 122 -13.03 34.57 -33.36
N ASP A 123 -13.51 34.07 -34.49
CA ASP A 123 -13.66 34.86 -35.73
C ASP A 123 -14.65 36.02 -35.52
N ASN A 124 -15.76 35.78 -34.83
CA ASN A 124 -16.73 36.84 -34.51
C ASN A 124 -16.13 37.94 -33.63
N VAL A 125 -15.34 37.57 -32.61
CA VAL A 125 -14.64 38.54 -31.74
C VAL A 125 -13.61 39.34 -32.55
N THR A 126 -12.86 38.65 -33.40
CA THR A 126 -11.84 39.27 -34.28
C THR A 126 -12.48 40.25 -35.25
N ALA A 127 -13.57 39.86 -35.91
CA ALA A 127 -14.32 40.72 -36.82
C ALA A 127 -14.88 41.95 -36.09
N ALA A 128 -15.40 41.78 -34.88
CA ALA A 128 -15.89 42.91 -34.07
C ALA A 128 -14.77 43.86 -33.63
N ALA A 129 -13.55 43.36 -33.39
CA ALA A 129 -12.39 44.20 -33.11
C ALA A 129 -11.93 44.96 -34.36
N GLN A 130 -11.85 44.29 -35.51
CA GLN A 130 -11.48 44.89 -36.79
C GLN A 130 -12.46 46.00 -37.21
N ARG A 131 -13.77 45.80 -37.03
CA ARG A 131 -14.77 46.85 -37.30
C ARG A 131 -14.53 48.10 -36.46
N ARG A 132 -14.28 47.92 -35.15
CA ARG A 132 -13.96 49.04 -34.24
C ARG A 132 -12.72 49.82 -34.65
N THR A 133 -11.70 49.17 -35.22
CA THR A 133 -10.49 49.88 -35.69
C THR A 133 -10.71 50.70 -36.95
N VAL A 134 -11.72 50.37 -37.76
CA VAL A 134 -12.05 51.12 -38.99
C VAL A 134 -12.99 52.30 -38.70
N GLU A 135 -13.76 52.23 -37.62
CA GLU A 135 -14.69 53.27 -37.17
C GLU A 135 -14.03 54.42 -36.39
N LEU A 136 -12.74 54.30 -36.05
CA LEU A 136 -11.91 55.31 -35.36
C LEU A 136 -11.03 56.07 -36.35
#